data_AF-A0A7V2TUQ7-F1
#
_entry.id   AF-A0A7V2TUQ7-F1
#
_cell.length_a   1.000
_cell.length_b   1.000
_cell.length_c   1.000
_cell.angle_alpha   90.00
_cell.angle_beta   90.00
_cell.angle_gamma   90.00
#
_symmetry.space_group_name_H-M   'P 1'
#
loop_
_entity.id
_entity.type
_entity.pdbx_description
1 polymer ?
#
loop_
_entity_poly.entity_id
_entity_poly.type
_entity_poly.pdbx_seq_one_letter_code
_entity_poly.pdbx_strand_id
1 'polypeptide(L)'
;YRALFGYTPRILAASFIAYLVGEFLNSFILAKMKIATGGRHLWLRTIGSTVVGQFADSVFFISLAFYGALPNKALGEIILTQWLMKSAYEALVTPFTYLAVNFLKRVEREDYYDRQTNFNPLTWKD
;
A
#
# COMPACT_ATOMS: atom_id res chain seq x y z
N TYR A 1 19.50 14.19 -24.11
CA TYR A 1 18.61 13.21 -24.77
C TYR A 1 19.06 11.75 -24.64
N ARG A 2 20.27 11.33 -25.04
CA ARG A 2 20.70 9.91 -24.98
C ARG A 2 20.80 9.29 -23.57
N ALA A 3 21.06 10.08 -22.53
CA ALA A 3 21.15 9.58 -21.15
C ALA A 3 19.79 9.16 -20.56
N LEU A 4 18.68 9.77 -21.01
CA LEU A 4 17.34 9.44 -20.52
C LEU A 4 16.92 8.05 -21.02
N PHE A 5 17.07 7.78 -22.32
CA PHE A 5 16.69 6.49 -22.93
C PHE A 5 17.52 5.29 -22.45
N GLY A 6 18.75 5.48 -21.96
CA GLY A 6 19.58 4.38 -21.45
C GLY A 6 19.11 3.86 -20.08
N TYR A 7 18.59 4.74 -19.23
CA TYR A 7 18.08 4.37 -17.90
C TYR A 7 16.60 3.98 -17.90
N THR A 8 15.80 4.47 -18.86
CA THR A 8 14.37 4.14 -18.98
C THR A 8 14.06 2.63 -18.93
N PRO A 9 14.70 1.73 -19.72
CA PRO A 9 14.34 0.32 -19.70
C PRO A 9 14.65 -0.35 -18.35
N ARG A 10 15.74 0.06 -17.69
CA ARG A 10 16.09 -0.44 -16.36
C ARG A 10 15.10 0.00 -15.30
N ILE A 11 14.71 1.28 -15.30
CA ILE A 11 13.73 1.83 -14.37
C ILE A 11 12.37 1.16 -14.59
N LEU A 12 11.94 0.96 -15.84
CA LEU A 12 10.69 0.25 -16.15
C LEU A 12 10.70 -1.19 -15.63
N ALA A 13 11.77 -1.95 -15.88
CA ALA A 13 11.90 -3.31 -15.36
C ALA A 13 11.91 -3.34 -13.83
N ALA A 14 12.61 -2.39 -13.19
CA ALA A 14 12.63 -2.24 -11.74
C ALA A 14 11.24 -1.91 -11.18
N SER A 15 10.52 -0.95 -11.76
CA SER A 15 9.13 -0.61 -11.39
C SER A 15 8.21 -1.80 -11.51
N PHE A 16 8.32 -2.57 -12.58
CA PHE A 16 7.47 -3.74 -12.80
C PHE A 16 7.70 -4.83 -11.74
N ILE A 17 8.95 -5.14 -11.44
CA ILE A 17 9.29 -6.13 -10.41
C ILE A 17 8.87 -5.63 -9.02
N ALA A 18 9.16 -4.36 -8.71
CA ALA A 18 8.79 -3.75 -7.45
C ALA A 18 7.26 -3.78 -7.24
N TYR A 19 6.51 -3.40 -8.27
CA TYR A 19 5.05 -3.45 -8.25
C TYR A 19 4.53 -4.87 -8.02
N LEU A 20 5.05 -5.87 -8.75
CA LEU A 20 4.64 -7.26 -8.56
C LEU A 20 4.86 -7.74 -7.13
N VAL A 21 6.04 -7.46 -6.56
CA VAL A 21 6.38 -7.91 -5.20
C VAL A 21 5.60 -7.12 -4.14
N GLY A 22 5.52 -5.79 -4.30
CA GLY A 22 4.84 -4.90 -3.36
C GLY A 22 3.33 -5.18 -3.30
N GLU A 23 2.68 -5.31 -4.46
CA GLU A 23 1.24 -5.56 -4.54
C GLU A 23 0.87 -6.97 -4.07
N PHE A 24 1.73 -7.95 -4.36
CA PHE A 24 1.57 -9.31 -3.85
C PHE A 24 1.68 -9.35 -2.33
N LEU A 25 2.69 -8.69 -1.74
CA LEU A 25 2.85 -8.61 -0.29
C LEU A 25 1.70 -7.85 0.39
N ASN A 26 1.26 -6.75 -0.21
CA ASN A 26 0.10 -6.00 0.25
C ASN A 26 -1.13 -6.93 0.34
N SER A 27 -1.48 -7.58 -0.77
CA SER A 27 -2.63 -8.50 -0.83
C SER A 27 -2.50 -9.69 0.12
N PHE A 28 -1.31 -10.26 0.24
CA PHE A 28 -1.03 -11.39 1.14
C PHE A 28 -1.21 -11.00 2.61
N ILE A 29 -0.67 -9.85 3.02
CA ILE A 29 -0.78 -9.35 4.40
C ILE A 29 -2.22 -8.97 4.71
N LEU A 30 -2.93 -8.34 3.78
CA LEU A 30 -4.35 -8.02 3.91
C LEU A 30 -5.16 -9.30 4.17
N ALA A 31 -4.92 -10.36 3.39
CA ALA A 31 -5.59 -11.65 3.56
C ALA A 31 -5.24 -12.30 4.90
N LYS A 32 -3.96 -12.32 5.28
CA LYS A 32 -3.48 -12.90 6.54
C LYS A 32 -4.06 -12.16 7.75
N MET A 33 -4.09 -10.83 7.71
CA MET A 33 -4.69 -10.01 8.76
C MET A 33 -6.21 -10.19 8.83
N LYS A 34 -6.90 -10.42 7.70
CA LYS A 34 -8.35 -10.70 7.70
C LYS A 34 -8.67 -11.96 8.51
N ILE A 35 -7.85 -13.00 8.34
CA ILE A 35 -7.97 -14.26 9.11
C ILE A 35 -7.63 -13.99 10.58
N ALA A 36 -6.52 -13.32 10.87
CA ALA A 36 -6.06 -13.06 12.23
C ALA A 36 -7.02 -12.18 13.05
N THR A 37 -7.67 -11.19 12.43
CA THR A 37 -8.62 -10.30 13.13
C THR A 37 -10.07 -10.78 13.08
N GLY A 38 -10.33 -11.98 12.54
CA GLY A 38 -11.68 -12.53 12.43
C GLY A 38 -12.64 -11.62 11.67
N GLY A 39 -12.13 -10.90 10.66
CA GLY A 39 -12.90 -9.93 9.87
C GLY A 39 -13.07 -8.54 10.53
N ARG A 40 -12.69 -8.35 11.80
CA ARG A 40 -12.85 -7.08 12.53
C ARG A 40 -11.73 -6.08 12.20
N HIS A 41 -12.01 -4.78 12.32
CA HIS A 41 -11.08 -3.66 12.10
C HIS A 41 -10.45 -3.58 10.70
N LEU A 42 -11.27 -3.42 9.66
CA LEU A 42 -10.80 -3.30 8.27
C LEU A 42 -9.73 -2.21 8.07
N TRP A 43 -9.88 -1.07 8.74
CA TRP A 43 -8.95 0.06 8.68
C TRP A 43 -7.50 -0.32 9.04
N LEU A 44 -7.32 -1.05 10.15
CA LEU A 44 -5.99 -1.46 10.63
C LEU A 44 -5.33 -2.43 9.67
N ARG A 45 -6.13 -3.28 9.01
CA ARG A 45 -5.62 -4.21 8.00
C ARG A 45 -5.19 -3.49 6.73
N THR A 46 -5.98 -2.53 6.26
CA THR A 46 -5.66 -1.78 5.05
C THR A 46 -4.39 -0.96 5.26
N ILE A 47 -4.28 -0.20 6.34
CA ILE A 47 -3.07 0.58 6.62
C ILE A 47 -1.87 -0.35 6.81
N GLY A 48 -2.03 -1.41 7.61
CA GLY A 48 -0.96 -2.36 7.91
C GLY A 48 -0.44 -3.06 6.65
N SER A 49 -1.33 -3.47 5.74
CA SER A 49 -0.94 -4.11 4.49
C SER A 49 -0.29 -3.12 3.52
N THR A 50 -0.83 -1.90 3.39
CA THR A 50 -0.26 -0.89 2.50
C THR A 50 1.13 -0.47 2.95
N VAL A 51 1.36 -0.25 4.26
CA VAL A 51 2.68 0.13 4.79
C VAL A 51 3.75 -0.90 4.46
N VAL A 52 3.41 -2.20 4.58
CA VAL A 52 4.36 -3.27 4.25
C VAL A 52 4.53 -3.45 2.74
N GLY A 53 3.45 -3.31 1.97
CA GLY A 53 3.51 -3.32 0.50
C GLY A 53 4.39 -2.20 -0.05
N GLN A 54 4.20 -0.97 0.43
CA GLN A 54 4.99 0.20 0.07
C GLN A 54 6.46 0.07 0.50
N PHE A 55 6.73 -0.57 1.63
CA PHE A 55 8.10 -0.86 2.06
C PHE A 55 8.79 -1.75 1.03
N ALA A 56 8.16 -2.87 0.68
CA ALA A 56 8.71 -3.80 -0.29
C ALA A 56 8.87 -3.14 -1.66
N ASP A 57 7.84 -2.45 -2.16
CA ASP A 57 7.90 -1.71 -3.42
C ASP A 57 9.09 -0.73 -3.44
N SER A 58 9.23 0.10 -2.40
CA SER A 58 10.31 1.09 -2.33
C SER A 58 11.70 0.45 -2.27
N VAL A 59 11.85 -0.63 -1.49
CA VAL A 59 13.11 -1.39 -1.38
C VAL A 59 13.50 -1.99 -2.74
N PHE A 60 12.58 -2.73 -3.38
CA PHE A 60 12.85 -3.40 -4.65
C PHE A 60 13.05 -2.39 -5.78
N PHE A 61 12.25 -1.33 -5.84
CA PHE A 61 12.38 -0.30 -6.86
C PHE A 61 13.73 0.40 -6.78
N ILE A 62 14.07 0.96 -5.62
CA ILE A 62 15.28 1.77 -5.47
C ILE A 62 16.54 0.90 -5.62
N SER A 63 16.50 -0.33 -5.08
CA SER A 63 17.58 -1.29 -5.28
C SER A 63 17.74 -1.60 -6.78
N LEU A 64 16.71 -2.07 -7.47
CA LEU A 64 16.87 -2.50 -8.88
C LEU A 64 17.17 -1.33 -9.84
N ALA A 65 16.56 -0.16 -9.62
CA ALA A 65 16.73 1.00 -10.47
C ALA A 65 18.11 1.68 -10.31
N PHE A 66 18.61 1.78 -9.07
CA PHE A 66 19.79 2.61 -8.76
C PHE A 66 21.00 1.84 -8.23
N TYR A 67 20.93 0.52 -8.10
CA TYR A 67 22.08 -0.29 -7.71
C TYR A 67 23.27 -0.09 -8.66
N GLY A 68 24.43 0.27 -8.11
CA GLY A 68 25.63 0.60 -8.87
C GLY A 68 25.69 2.02 -9.45
N ALA A 69 24.62 2.82 -9.33
CA ALA A 69 24.62 4.23 -9.71
C ALA A 69 24.81 5.17 -8.51
N LEU A 70 24.33 4.79 -7.32
CA LEU A 70 24.47 5.55 -6.08
C LEU A 70 25.20 4.74 -4.99
N PRO A 71 25.81 5.40 -4.00
CA PRO A 71 26.38 4.74 -2.82
C PRO A 71 25.29 4.00 -2.03
N ASN A 72 25.60 2.79 -1.55
CA ASN A 72 24.65 1.95 -0.80
C ASN A 72 24.03 2.65 0.43
N LYS A 73 24.80 3.54 1.10
CA LYS A 73 24.28 4.34 2.21
C LYS A 73 23.17 5.30 1.76
N ALA A 74 23.39 6.01 0.65
CA ALA A 74 22.39 6.92 0.10
C ALA A 74 21.13 6.18 -0.37
N LEU A 75 21.26 4.97 -0.94
CA LEU A 75 20.11 4.14 -1.31
C LEU A 75 19.24 3.81 -0.09
N GLY A 76 19.85 3.38 1.01
CA GLY A 76 19.14 3.06 2.25
C GLY A 76 18.41 4.28 2.83
N GLU A 77 19.07 5.44 2.85
CA GLU A 77 18.45 6.70 3.31
C GLU A 77 17.27 7.12 2.43
N ILE A 78 17.40 7.01 1.11
CA ILE A 78 16.32 7.34 0.17
C ILE A 78 15.13 6.38 0.35
N ILE A 79 15.38 5.07 0.48
CA ILE A 79 14.34 4.07 0.73
C ILE A 79 13.60 4.39 2.02
N LEU A 80 14.33 4.55 3.12
CA LEU A 80 13.76 4.81 4.44
C LEU A 80 12.97 6.11 4.47
N THR A 81 13.53 7.19 3.91
CA THR A 81 12.88 8.50 3.92
C THR A 81 11.60 8.48 3.09
N GLN A 82 11.64 7.91 1.87
CA GLN A 82 10.44 7.80 1.04
C GLN A 82 9.37 6.93 1.68
N TRP A 83 9.78 5.78 2.21
CA TRP A 83 8.86 4.86 2.86
C TRP A 83 8.22 5.47 4.11
N LEU A 84 9.03 6.11 4.98
CA LEU A 84 8.54 6.77 6.19
C LEU A 84 7.59 7.92 5.86
N MET A 85 7.93 8.76 4.87
CA MET A 85 7.06 9.87 4.47
C MET A 85 5.73 9.36 3.90
N LYS A 86 5.75 8.36 3.02
CA LYS A 86 4.51 7.75 2.47
C LYS A 86 3.67 7.11 3.58
N SER A 87 4.30 6.32 4.44
CA SER A 87 3.63 5.63 5.55
C SER A 87 3.03 6.61 6.55
N ALA A 88 3.76 7.67 6.92
CA ALA A 88 3.30 8.69 7.85
C ALA A 88 2.12 9.49 7.25
N TYR A 89 2.21 9.86 5.98
CA TYR A 89 1.12 10.53 5.28
C TYR A 89 -0.15 9.67 5.25
N GLU A 90 -0.03 8.39 4.88
CA GLU A 90 -1.16 7.47 4.86
C GLU A 90 -1.75 7.25 6.26
N ALA A 91 -0.90 7.03 7.27
CA ALA A 91 -1.32 6.87 8.66
C ALA A 91 -2.06 8.10 9.20
N LEU A 92 -1.78 9.31 8.71
CA LEU A 92 -2.50 10.54 9.07
C LEU A 92 -3.80 10.72 8.29
N VAL A 93 -3.78 10.44 6.98
CA VAL A 93 -4.94 10.67 6.11
C VAL A 93 -6.03 9.63 6.35
N THR A 94 -5.71 8.35 6.56
CA THR A 94 -6.73 7.31 6.74
C THR A 94 -7.68 7.56 7.92
N PRO A 95 -7.23 7.92 9.14
CA PRO A 95 -8.14 8.25 10.24
C PRO A 95 -8.93 9.53 9.96
N PHE A 96 -8.31 10.52 9.30
CA PHE A 96 -8.99 11.75 8.92
C PHE A 96 -10.13 11.49 7.93
N THR A 97 -9.90 10.66 6.92
CA THR A 97 -10.93 10.24 5.96
C THR A 97 -12.07 9.51 6.67
N TYR A 98 -11.76 8.64 7.63
CA TYR A 98 -12.80 7.97 8.44
C TYR A 98 -13.63 8.95 9.26
N LEU A 99 -13.00 9.97 9.86
CA LEU A 99 -13.70 11.02 10.60
C LEU A 99 -14.61 11.85 9.68
N ALA A 100 -14.11 12.24 8.50
CA ALA A 100 -14.87 12.99 7.51
C ALA A 100 -16.08 12.19 6.99
N VAL A 101 -15.88 10.91 6.66
CA VAL A 101 -16.96 10.01 6.22
C VAL A 101 -17.99 9.82 7.34
N ASN A 102 -17.55 9.65 8.59
CA ASN A 102 -18.46 9.47 9.71
C ASN A 102 -19.23 10.76 10.05
N PHE A 103 -18.60 11.93 9.87
CA PHE A 103 -19.26 13.23 9.98
C PHE A 103 -20.33 13.40 8.90
N LEU A 104 -20.00 13.09 7.64
CA LEU A 104 -20.94 13.17 6.52
C LEU A 104 -22.14 12.24 6.70
N LYS A 105 -21.91 10.99 7.12
CA LYS A 105 -22.97 10.02 7.46
C LYS A 105 -23.91 10.55 8.55
N ARG A 106 -23.38 11.22 9.58
CA ARG A 106 -24.21 11.83 10.64
C ARG A 106 -25.05 13.00 10.13
N VAL A 107 -24.55 13.76 9.16
CA VAL A 107 -25.25 14.91 8.58
C VAL A 107 -26.35 14.46 7.61
N GLU A 108 -26.07 13.43 6.79
CA GLU A 108 -27.02 12.94 5.78
C GLU A 108 -28.11 12.02 6.35
N ARG A 109 -27.98 11.53 7.59
CA ARG A 109 -28.92 10.58 8.24
C ARG A 109 -29.18 9.28 7.45
N GLU A 110 -28.41 9.03 6.40
CA GLU A 110 -28.39 7.79 5.64
C GLU A 110 -27.45 6.80 6.32
N ASP A 111 -27.98 6.10 7.32
CA ASP A 111 -27.28 5.02 8.02
C ASP A 111 -27.32 3.72 7.18
N TYR A 112 -26.81 3.77 5.95
CA TYR A 112 -26.43 2.56 5.21
C TYR A 112 -25.13 2.01 5.83
N TYR A 113 -25.26 1.42 7.00
CA TYR A 113 -24.36 0.35 7.39
C TYR A 113 -24.79 -0.87 6.60
N ASP A 114 -23.99 -1.23 5.61
CA ASP A 114 -24.09 -2.51 4.93
C ASP A 114 -23.67 -3.61 5.93
N ARG A 115 -24.55 -3.88 6.92
CA ARG A 115 -24.36 -4.90 7.98
C ARG A 115 -24.63 -6.30 7.45
N GLN A 116 -25.17 -6.43 6.24
CA GLN A 116 -25.49 -7.69 5.57
C GLN A 116 -24.63 -7.96 4.33
N THR A 117 -23.62 -7.15 4.02
CA THR A 117 -22.66 -7.54 2.99
C THR A 117 -21.73 -8.60 3.54
N ASN A 118 -22.01 -9.82 3.12
CA ASN A 118 -21.07 -10.91 3.22
C ASN A 118 -19.91 -10.64 2.24
N PHE A 119 -18.84 -9.98 2.69
CA PHE A 119 -17.61 -9.77 1.92
C PHE A 119 -16.76 -11.05 1.80
N ASN A 120 -17.41 -12.21 1.74
CA ASN A 120 -16.78 -13.49 1.50
C ASN A 120 -16.69 -13.70 -0.02
N PRO A 121 -15.48 -13.72 -0.61
CA PRO A 121 -15.31 -13.85 -2.07
C PRO A 121 -15.72 -15.23 -2.62
N LEU A 122 -16.16 -16.15 -1.76
CA LEU A 122 -16.52 -17.53 -2.10
C LEU A 122 -18.00 -17.86 -1.89
N THR A 123 -18.84 -16.94 -1.42
CA THR A 123 -20.29 -17.17 -1.43
C THR A 123 -20.84 -16.76 -2.78
N TRP A 124 -20.74 -17.67 -3.74
CA TRP A 124 -21.67 -17.75 -4.87
C TRP A 124 -23.07 -17.90 -4.26
N LYS A 125 -23.96 -16.94 -4.53
CA LYS A 125 -25.39 -17.17 -4.33
C LYS A 125 -25.81 -18.22 -5.36
N ASP A 126 -26.59 -19.20 -4.91
CA ASP A 126 -27.32 -20.13 -5.78
C ASP A 126 -28.08 -19.39 -6.89
#